data_AF-A0AB73KWS8-F1
#
_entry.id   AF-A0AB73KWS8-F1
#
_cell.length_a   1.000
_cell.length_b   1.000
_cell.length_c   1.000
_cell.angle_alpha   90.00
_cell.angle_beta   90.00
_cell.angle_gamma   90.00
#
_symmetry.space_group_name_H-M   'P 1'
#
loop_
_entity.id
_entity.type
_entity.pdbx_description
1 polymer ?
#
loop_
_entity_poly.entity_id
_entity_poly.type
_entity_poly.pdbx_seq_one_letter_code
_entity_poly.pdbx_strand_id
1 'polypeptide(L)'
;LGSGVFQFVYTKLSGRVSQDVLLDLRGRIFRHAQVLSVDFHERYTSGRLISRSTTDVESLRELLDEGLQELINTLLSFLSISVVLLVLDGWTGALAVLSFVPLYLLVRLYQRRAGRVFARRSTAIASVIVKFGETMN
;
A
#
# COMPACT_ATOMS: atom_id res chain seq x y z
N LEU A 1 26.71 0.10 16.48
CA LEU A 1 27.31 0.66 15.25
C LEU A 1 26.90 -0.13 14.00
N GLY A 2 27.04 -1.47 13.98
CA GLY A 2 26.62 -2.29 12.82
C GLY A 2 25.13 -2.20 12.46
N SER A 3 24.23 -2.17 13.44
CA SER A 3 22.78 -1.99 13.23
C SER A 3 22.43 -0.64 12.59
N GLY A 4 23.10 0.45 12.99
CA GLY A 4 22.87 1.78 12.45
C GLY A 4 23.36 1.94 11.01
N VAL A 5 24.50 1.34 10.66
CA VAL A 5 25.01 1.31 9.27
C VAL A 5 24.06 0.50 8.38
N PHE A 6 23.61 -0.65 8.85
CA PHE A 6 22.67 -1.49 8.12
C PHE A 6 21.34 -0.77 7.88
N GLN A 7 20.79 -0.13 8.90
CA GLN A 7 19.56 0.65 8.79
C GLN A 7 19.72 1.84 7.84
N PHE A 8 20.84 2.56 7.91
CA PHE A 8 21.12 3.66 6.99
C PHE A 8 21.21 3.21 5.53
N VAL A 9 21.96 2.14 5.27
CA VAL A 9 22.11 1.55 3.93
C VAL A 9 20.77 1.06 3.40
N TYR A 10 19.98 0.39 4.25
CA TYR A 10 18.66 -0.09 3.92
C TYR A 10 17.71 1.07 3.53
N THR A 11 17.58 2.11 4.36
CA THR A 11 16.72 3.28 4.05
C THR A 11 17.16 3.97 2.76
N LYS A 12 18.47 4.14 2.52
CA LYS A 12 19.00 4.73 1.29
C LYS A 12 18.68 3.91 0.05
N LEU A 13 18.85 2.59 0.10
CA LEU A 13 18.57 1.70 -1.03
C LEU A 13 17.08 1.60 -1.31
N SER A 14 16.28 1.38 -0.26
CA SER A 14 14.82 1.32 -0.33
C SER A 14 14.25 2.60 -0.96
N GLY A 15 14.64 3.77 -0.45
CA GLY A 15 14.18 5.05 -1.00
C GLY A 15 14.59 5.27 -2.46
N ARG A 16 15.80 4.87 -2.88
CA ARG A 16 16.18 4.96 -4.31
C ARG A 16 15.29 4.09 -5.19
N VAL A 17 15.09 2.83 -4.81
CA VAL A 17 14.26 1.89 -5.57
C VAL A 17 12.82 2.42 -5.69
N SER A 18 12.24 2.93 -4.61
CA SER A 18 10.89 3.51 -4.63
C SER A 18 10.79 4.71 -5.58
N GLN A 19 11.78 5.59 -5.59
CA GLN A 19 11.81 6.76 -6.49
C GLN A 19 12.02 6.37 -7.96
N ASP A 20 12.90 5.39 -8.24
CA ASP A 20 13.15 4.91 -9.60
C ASP A 20 11.90 4.27 -10.21
N VAL A 21 11.18 3.44 -9.44
CA VAL A 21 9.92 2.83 -9.86
C VAL A 21 8.86 3.90 -10.14
N LEU A 22 8.77 4.92 -9.28
CA LEU A 22 7.81 6.01 -9.46
C LEU A 22 8.10 6.82 -10.73
N LEU A 23 9.37 7.10 -11.01
CA LEU A 23 9.81 7.80 -12.20
C LEU A 23 9.44 7.04 -13.47
N ASP A 24 9.72 5.73 -13.52
CA ASP A 24 9.37 4.90 -14.67
C ASP A 24 7.85 4.85 -14.88
N LEU A 25 7.08 4.69 -13.81
CA LEU A 25 5.62 4.67 -13.88
C LEU A 25 5.06 5.98 -14.45
N ARG A 26 5.53 7.14 -13.93
CA ARG A 26 5.15 8.46 -14.46
C ARG A 26 5.46 8.59 -15.95
N GLY A 27 6.66 8.14 -16.35
CA GLY A 27 7.06 8.14 -17.76
C GLY A 27 6.18 7.26 -18.64
N ARG A 28 5.82 6.06 -18.16
CA ARG A 28 4.93 5.13 -18.88
C ARG A 28 3.53 5.70 -19.06
N ILE A 29 2.95 6.25 -18.00
CA ILE A 29 1.60 6.83 -18.05
C ILE A 29 1.57 8.04 -18.99
N PHE A 30 2.59 8.92 -18.91
CA PHE A 30 2.67 10.08 -19.79
C PHE A 30 2.77 9.69 -21.26
N ARG A 31 3.66 8.75 -21.62
CA ARG A 31 3.78 8.25 -22.99
C ARG A 31 2.49 7.61 -23.47
N HIS A 32 1.82 6.83 -22.64
CA HIS A 32 0.56 6.19 -23.01
C HIS A 32 -0.56 7.20 -23.23
N ALA A 33 -0.63 8.23 -22.39
CA ALA A 33 -1.60 9.32 -22.53
C ALA A 33 -1.42 10.13 -23.82
N GLN A 34 -0.19 10.24 -24.35
CA GLN A 34 0.09 10.96 -25.60
C GLN A 34 -0.33 10.23 -26.87
N VAL A 35 -0.39 8.89 -26.84
CA VAL A 35 -0.69 8.05 -28.02
C VAL A 35 -2.20 7.74 -28.12
N LEU A 36 -2.99 8.20 -27.15
CA LEU A 36 -4.43 8.00 -27.13
C LEU A 36 -5.13 8.80 -28.24
N SER A 37 -6.22 8.25 -28.78
CA SER A 37 -6.96 8.86 -29.89
C SER A 37 -7.63 10.17 -29.49
N VAL A 38 -7.79 11.10 -30.44
CA VAL A 38 -8.49 12.39 -30.23
C VAL A 38 -9.90 12.21 -29.66
N ASP A 39 -10.64 11.22 -30.18
CA ASP A 39 -11.98 10.86 -29.69
C ASP A 39 -12.00 10.43 -28.21
N PHE A 40 -10.90 9.85 -27.70
CA PHE A 40 -10.78 9.54 -26.27
C PHE A 40 -10.63 10.82 -25.45
N HIS A 41 -9.84 11.79 -25.93
CA HIS A 41 -9.64 13.08 -25.25
C HIS A 41 -10.89 13.97 -25.28
N GLU A 42 -11.77 13.80 -26.26
CA GLU A 42 -13.08 14.46 -26.31
C GLU A 42 -14.07 13.83 -25.30
N ARG A 43 -14.10 12.50 -25.20
CA ARG A 43 -14.96 11.78 -24.23
C ARG A 43 -14.47 11.92 -22.78
N TYR A 44 -13.16 11.95 -22.57
CA TYR A 44 -12.53 12.14 -21.27
C TYR A 44 -11.67 13.40 -21.30
N THR A 45 -12.19 14.50 -20.75
CA THR A 45 -11.47 15.78 -20.65
C THR A 45 -10.04 15.55 -20.16
N SER A 46 -9.04 16.09 -20.86
CA SER A 46 -7.61 15.92 -20.52
C SER A 46 -7.30 16.23 -19.06
N GLY A 47 -8.00 17.19 -18.44
CA GLY A 47 -7.87 17.51 -17.02
C GLY A 47 -8.30 16.38 -16.07
N ARG A 48 -9.31 15.59 -16.42
CA ARG A 48 -9.75 14.41 -15.63
C ARG A 48 -8.75 13.26 -15.74
N LEU A 49 -8.16 13.07 -16.93
CA LEU A 49 -7.12 12.06 -17.15
C LEU A 49 -5.85 12.39 -16.36
N ILE A 50 -5.39 13.64 -16.44
CA ILE A 50 -4.23 14.13 -15.68
C ILE A 50 -4.48 14.06 -14.18
N SER A 51 -5.68 14.45 -13.72
CA SER A 51 -6.03 14.38 -12.30
C SER A 51 -6.00 12.94 -11.78
N ARG A 52 -6.64 11.98 -12.46
CA ARG A 52 -6.59 10.57 -12.05
C ARG A 52 -5.18 10.01 -12.11
N SER A 53 -4.45 10.26 -13.19
CA SER A 53 -3.04 9.85 -13.31
C SER A 53 -2.18 10.42 -12.18
N THR A 54 -2.40 11.67 -11.77
CA THR A 54 -1.60 12.31 -10.72
C THR A 54 -1.98 11.75 -9.35
N THR A 55 -3.27 11.65 -9.05
CA THR A 55 -3.77 11.11 -7.78
C THR A 55 -3.38 9.64 -7.60
N ASP A 56 -3.55 8.81 -8.63
CA ASP A 56 -3.23 7.39 -8.56
C ASP A 56 -1.72 7.16 -8.41
N VAL A 57 -0.90 7.95 -9.11
CA VAL A 57 0.57 7.91 -8.97
C VAL A 57 1.01 8.40 -7.59
N GLU A 58 0.36 9.40 -7.01
CA GLU A 58 0.68 9.87 -5.66
C GLU A 58 0.30 8.82 -4.61
N SER A 59 -0.85 8.16 -4.73
CA SER A 59 -1.18 7.02 -3.87
C SER A 59 -0.17 5.88 -4.01
N LEU A 60 0.31 5.59 -5.22
CA LEU A 60 1.38 4.60 -5.42
C LEU A 60 2.70 5.05 -4.80
N ARG A 61 3.02 6.35 -4.87
CA ARG A 61 4.18 6.89 -4.18
C ARG A 61 4.07 6.67 -2.67
N GLU A 62 2.95 7.01 -2.05
CA GLU A 62 2.73 6.80 -0.61
C GLU A 62 2.90 5.31 -0.24
N LEU A 63 2.35 4.41 -1.05
CA LEU A 63 2.52 2.97 -0.85
C LEU A 63 3.98 2.50 -0.99
N LEU A 64 4.74 3.03 -1.95
CA LEU A 64 6.14 2.67 -2.19
C LEU A 64 7.10 3.28 -1.17
N ASP A 65 6.84 4.50 -0.71
CA ASP A 65 7.73 5.25 0.20
C ASP A 65 7.45 4.88 1.66
N GLU A 66 6.18 4.82 2.07
CA GLU A 66 5.80 4.52 3.46
C GLU A 66 5.50 3.03 3.65
N GLY A 67 4.53 2.50 2.91
CA GLY A 67 4.04 1.14 3.12
C GLY A 67 5.10 0.06 2.87
N LEU A 68 5.85 0.19 1.79
CA LEU A 68 6.90 -0.75 1.41
C LEU A 68 8.10 -0.67 2.36
N GLN A 69 8.46 0.54 2.78
CA GLN A 69 9.55 0.75 3.72
C GLN A 69 9.20 0.21 5.11
N GLU A 70 7.98 0.42 5.59
CA GLU A 70 7.46 -0.15 6.83
C GLU A 70 7.41 -1.69 6.77
N LEU A 71 6.92 -2.26 5.68
CA LEU A 71 6.83 -3.71 5.50
C LEU A 71 8.20 -4.36 5.61
N ILE A 72 9.19 -3.87 4.86
CA ILE A 72 10.53 -4.47 4.90
C ILE A 72 11.17 -4.24 6.27
N ASN A 73 11.06 -3.04 6.87
CA ASN A 73 11.59 -2.80 8.22
C ASN A 73 11.00 -3.76 9.26
N THR A 74 9.69 -3.99 9.18
CA THR A 74 8.97 -4.92 10.05
C THR A 74 9.47 -6.35 9.86
N LEU A 75 9.61 -6.82 8.61
CA LEU A 75 10.13 -8.15 8.30
C LEU A 75 11.57 -8.34 8.77
N LEU A 76 12.42 -7.34 8.54
CA LEU A 76 13.84 -7.38 8.88
C LEU A 76 14.03 -7.39 10.41
N SER A 77 13.26 -6.56 11.11
CA SER A 77 13.25 -6.52 12.58
C SER A 77 12.71 -7.82 13.16
N PHE A 78 11.58 -8.31 12.65
CA PHE A 78 10.98 -9.57 13.07
C PHE A 78 11.94 -10.74 12.91
N LEU A 79 12.58 -10.86 11.74
CA LEU A 79 13.55 -11.91 11.47
C LEU A 79 14.79 -11.79 12.37
N SER A 80 15.33 -10.58 12.51
CA SER A 80 16.51 -10.33 13.35
C SER A 80 16.25 -10.71 14.82
N ILE A 81 15.13 -10.27 15.38
CA ILE A 81 14.75 -10.59 16.77
C ILE A 81 14.51 -12.09 16.93
N SER A 82 13.79 -12.71 15.98
CA SER A 82 13.49 -14.15 16.03
C SER A 82 14.76 -14.99 15.99
N VAL A 83 15.72 -14.66 15.13
CA VAL A 83 17.02 -15.37 15.04
C VAL A 83 17.80 -15.22 16.34
N VAL A 84 17.90 -14.00 16.88
CA VAL A 84 18.61 -13.74 18.14
C VAL A 84 17.99 -14.53 19.29
N LEU A 85 16.67 -14.54 19.42
CA LEU A 85 15.97 -15.28 20.47
C LEU A 85 16.18 -16.79 20.33
N LEU A 86 16.08 -17.35 19.12
CA LEU A 86 16.27 -18.78 18.89
C LEU A 86 17.71 -19.25 19.18
N VAL A 87 18.71 -18.40 18.94
CA VAL A 87 20.11 -18.70 19.25
C VAL A 87 20.39 -18.63 20.75
N LEU A 88 19.78 -17.68 21.47
CA LEU A 88 19.95 -17.51 22.91
C LEU A 88 19.20 -18.58 23.72
N ASP A 89 17.92 -18.78 23.41
CA ASP A 89 17.07 -19.76 24.05
C ASP A 89 15.95 -20.19 23.09
N GLY A 90 16.14 -21.35 22.47
CA GLY A 90 15.22 -21.91 21.49
C GLY A 90 13.80 -22.14 22.02
N TRP A 91 13.62 -22.33 23.33
CA TRP A 91 12.29 -22.53 23.91
C TRP A 91 11.48 -21.22 23.95
N THR A 92 12.07 -20.14 24.49
CA THR A 92 11.42 -18.83 24.50
C THR A 92 11.28 -18.25 23.09
N GLY A 93 12.25 -18.47 22.21
CA GLY A 93 12.16 -18.12 20.79
C GLY A 93 11.00 -18.82 20.07
N ALA A 94 10.82 -20.13 20.29
CA ALA A 94 9.72 -20.88 19.72
C ALA A 94 8.35 -20.39 20.22
N LEU A 95 8.21 -20.11 21.53
CA LEU A 95 7.01 -19.52 22.12
C LEU A 95 6.71 -18.12 21.54
N ALA A 96 7.73 -17.29 21.34
CA ALA A 96 7.58 -15.97 20.74
C ALA A 96 7.05 -16.06 19.30
N VAL A 97 7.60 -16.95 18.48
CA VAL A 97 7.09 -17.18 17.11
C VAL A 97 5.68 -17.77 17.14
N LEU A 98 5.38 -18.68 18.07
CA LEU A 98 4.04 -19.27 18.20
C LEU A 98 2.99 -18.22 18.57
N SER A 99 3.37 -17.19 19.33
CA SER A 99 2.47 -16.08 19.71
C SER A 99 1.98 -15.25 18.52
N PHE A 100 2.64 -15.30 17.36
CA PHE A 100 2.17 -14.67 16.13
C PHE A 100 0.93 -15.35 15.54
N VAL A 101 0.71 -16.64 15.82
CA VAL A 101 -0.44 -17.39 15.31
C VAL A 101 -1.78 -16.79 15.79
N PRO A 102 -2.03 -16.59 17.10
CA PRO A 102 -3.27 -15.95 17.55
C PRO A 102 -3.39 -14.51 17.06
N LEU A 103 -2.28 -13.76 16.98
CA LEU A 103 -2.27 -12.40 16.43
C LEU A 103 -2.73 -12.38 14.96
N TYR A 104 -2.16 -13.25 14.13
CA TYR A 104 -2.54 -13.40 12.73
C TYR A 104 -4.01 -13.78 12.57
N LEU A 105 -4.51 -14.71 13.38
CA LEU A 105 -5.92 -15.10 13.37
C LEU A 105 -6.84 -13.93 13.74
N LEU A 106 -6.45 -13.12 14.73
CA LEU A 106 -7.20 -11.94 15.16
C LEU A 106 -7.25 -10.89 14.06
N VAL A 107 -6.10 -10.57 13.44
CA VAL A 107 -6.00 -9.64 12.31
C VAL A 107 -6.84 -10.15 11.13
N ARG A 108 -6.74 -11.44 10.79
CA ARG A 108 -7.52 -12.04 9.71
C ARG A 108 -9.02 -11.98 9.97
N LEU A 109 -9.45 -12.23 11.21
CA LEU A 109 -10.86 -12.12 11.60
C LEU A 109 -11.35 -10.67 11.51
N TYR A 110 -10.52 -9.72 11.98
CA TYR A 110 -10.78 -8.30 11.87
C TYR A 110 -10.93 -7.88 10.40
N GLN A 111 -9.97 -8.20 9.53
CA GLN A 111 -10.01 -7.87 8.11
C GLN A 111 -11.26 -8.44 7.42
N ARG A 112 -11.62 -9.69 7.71
CA ARG A 112 -12.86 -10.31 7.19
C ARG A 112 -14.12 -9.59 7.67
N ARG A 113 -14.17 -9.17 8.93
CA ARG A 113 -15.32 -8.42 9.48
C ARG A 113 -15.36 -7.00 8.89
N ALA A 114 -14.24 -6.31 8.88
CA ALA A 114 -14.07 -4.98 8.33
C ALA A 114 -14.50 -4.95 6.85
N GLY A 115 -14.03 -5.89 6.03
CA GLY A 115 -14.40 -5.97 4.61
C GLY A 115 -15.91 -6.09 4.38
N ARG A 116 -16.61 -6.92 5.18
CA ARG A 116 -18.08 -7.03 5.09
C ARG A 116 -18.80 -5.75 5.52
N VAL A 117 -18.31 -5.08 6.56
CA VAL A 117 -18.89 -3.81 7.04
C VAL A 117 -18.63 -2.69 6.04
N PHE A 118 -17.43 -2.61 5.47
CA PHE A 118 -17.07 -1.65 4.43
C PHE A 118 -17.94 -1.83 3.18
N ALA A 119 -18.16 -3.06 2.73
CA ALA A 119 -19.05 -3.33 1.59
C ALA A 119 -20.47 -2.80 1.83
N ARG A 120 -21.03 -3.04 3.02
CA ARG A 120 -22.37 -2.53 3.40
C ARG A 120 -22.43 -1.01 3.48
N ARG A 121 -21.37 -0.36 4.00
CA ARG A 121 -21.29 1.11 4.06
C ARG A 121 -21.22 1.71 2.66
N SER A 122 -20.42 1.13 1.76
CA SER A 122 -20.28 1.61 0.38
C SER A 122 -21.60 1.52 -0.38
N THR A 123 -22.36 0.43 -0.24
CA THR A 123 -23.69 0.30 -0.87
C THR A 123 -24.71 1.29 -0.31
N ALA A 124 -24.67 1.57 1.00
CA ALA A 124 -25.57 2.55 1.62
C ALA A 124 -25.28 3.98 1.12
N ILE A 125 -24.00 4.39 1.09
CA ILE A 125 -23.60 5.69 0.56
C ILE A 125 -24.02 5.83 -0.91
N ALA A 126 -23.83 4.79 -1.74
CA ALA A 126 -24.27 4.80 -3.12
C ALA A 126 -25.79 4.99 -3.25
N SER A 127 -26.58 4.31 -2.40
CA SER A 127 -28.04 4.44 -2.43
C SER A 127 -28.53 5.85 -2.05
N VAL A 128 -27.84 6.52 -1.11
CA VAL A 128 -28.14 7.90 -0.73
C VAL A 128 -27.82 8.85 -1.89
N ILE A 129 -26.69 8.65 -2.57
CA ILE A 129 -26.30 9.46 -3.74
C ILE A 129 -27.34 9.31 -4.86
N VAL A 130 -27.78 8.08 -5.15
CA VAL A 130 -28.82 7.82 -6.16
C VAL A 130 -30.13 8.50 -5.78
N LYS A 131 -30.59 8.34 -4.53
CA LYS A 131 -31.85 8.94 -4.09
C LYS A 131 -31.83 10.46 -4.11
N PHE A 132 -30.70 11.09 -3.74
CA PHE A 132 -30.53 12.53 -3.90
C PHE A 132 -30.63 12.96 -5.36
N GLY A 133 -30.00 12.22 -6.28
CA GLY A 133 -30.08 12.47 -7.72
C GLY A 133 -31.51 12.34 -8.26
N GLU A 134 -32.27 11.35 -7.79
CA GLU A 134 -33.69 11.16 -8.16
C GLU A 134 -34.59 12.28 -7.63
N THR A 135 -34.32 12.83 -6.44
CA THR A 135 -35.15 13.91 -5.86
C THR A 135 -34.87 15.31 -6.40
N MET A 136 -33.74 15.51 -7.07
CA MET A 136 -33.35 16.81 -7.65
C MET A 136 -33.67 16.93 -9.16
N ASN A 137 -34.11 15.83 -9.78
CA ASN A 137 -34.70 15.79 -11.13
C ASN A 137 -36.22 15.82 -11.03
#